data_AF-A0AAW1P5A3-F1
#
_entry.id   AF-A0AAW1P5A3-F1
#
_cell.length_a   1.000
_cell.length_b   1.000
_cell.length_c   1.000
_cell.angle_alpha   90.00
_cell.angle_beta   90.00
_cell.angle_gamma   90.00
#
_symmetry.space_group_name_H-M   'P 1'
#
loop_
_entity.id
_entity.type
_entity.pdbx_description
1 polymer ?
#
loop_
_entity_poly.entity_id
_entity_poly.type
_entity_poly.pdbx_seq_one_letter_code
_entity_poly.pdbx_strand_id
1 'polypeptide(L)' 'MASFWATTAAFVGIEILLAAGLFLFGGRKGDIGLKQLFAGLTVFCAWMMWAIIYIAQLHPLIQPQLNID' A
#
# COMPACT_ATOMS: atom_id res chain seq x y z
N MET A 1 7.71 -2.16 14.91
CA MET A 1 6.79 -0.99 14.97
C MET A 1 7.29 0.20 14.17
N ALA A 2 8.53 0.68 14.35
CA ALA A 2 9.07 1.78 13.52
C ALA A 2 8.98 1.50 12.00
N SER A 3 9.27 0.27 11.59
CA SER A 3 9.12 -0.18 10.19
C SER A 3 7.68 -0.14 9.67
N PHE A 4 6.68 -0.36 10.54
CA PHE A 4 5.26 -0.29 10.15
C PHE A 4 4.86 1.12 9.74
N TRP A 5 5.21 2.09 10.58
CA TRP A 5 4.91 3.50 10.35
C TRP A 5 5.70 4.05 9.17
N ALA A 6 6.97 3.64 9.00
CA ALA A 6 7.78 4.03 7.85
C ALA A 6 7.17 3.56 6.52
N THR A 7 6.79 2.28 6.40
CA THR A 7 6.15 1.77 5.18
C THR A 7 4.79 2.42 4.94
N THR A 8 3.99 2.62 6.00
CA THR A 8 2.70 3.31 5.88
C THR A 8 2.87 4.74 5.35
N ALA A 9 3.85 5.49 5.88
CA ALA A 9 4.18 6.82 5.38
C ALA A 9 4.62 6.79 3.90
N ALA A 10 5.36 5.75 3.47
CA ALA A 10 5.73 5.60 2.07
C ALA A 10 4.51 5.40 1.16
N PHE A 11 3.54 4.56 1.54
CA PHE A 11 2.30 4.37 0.77
C PHE A 11 1.46 5.65 0.72
N VAL A 12 1.36 6.40 1.83
CA VAL A 12 0.70 7.72 1.84
C VAL A 12 1.41 8.71 0.91
N GLY A 13 2.75 8.72 0.91
CA GLY A 13 3.55 9.54 0.00
C GLY A 13 3.29 9.18 -1.47
N ILE A 14 3.23 7.90 -1.81
CA ILE A 14 2.91 7.41 -3.15
C ILE A 14 1.52 7.90 -3.59
N GLU A 15 0.52 7.80 -2.73
CA GLU A 15 -0.85 8.27 -3.02
C GLU A 15 -0.89 9.77 -3.30
N ILE A 16 -0.21 10.57 -2.48
CA ILE A 16 -0.14 12.03 -2.66
C ILE A 16 0.52 12.37 -4.00
N LEU A 17 1.62 11.68 -4.35
CA LEU A 17 2.31 11.88 -5.62
C LEU A 17 1.45 11.49 -6.83
N LEU A 18 0.70 10.38 -6.73
CA LEU A 18 -0.25 9.94 -7.76
C LEU A 18 -1.40 10.93 -7.93
N ALA A 19 -2.00 11.38 -6.83
CA ALA A 19 -3.07 12.36 -6.84
C ALA A 19 -2.60 13.70 -7.45
N ALA A 20 -1.41 14.18 -7.06
CA ALA A 20 -0.82 15.39 -7.62
C ALA A 20 -0.48 15.23 -9.11
N GLY A 21 0.08 14.09 -9.50
CA GLY A 21 0.38 13.77 -10.90
C GLY A 21 -0.88 13.73 -11.77
N LEU A 22 -1.95 13.12 -11.29
CA LEU A 22 -3.25 13.10 -11.98
C LEU A 22 -3.90 14.49 -12.02
N PHE A 23 -3.72 15.32 -11.00
CA PHE A 23 -4.22 16.69 -11.00
C PHE A 23 -3.49 17.57 -12.04
N LEU A 24 -2.16 17.46 -12.11
CA LEU A 24 -1.32 18.27 -12.99
C LEU A 24 -1.32 17.78 -14.45
N PHE A 25 -1.37 16.46 -14.67
CA PHE A 25 -1.16 15.84 -15.98
C PHE A 25 -2.31 14.92 -16.44
N GLY A 26 -3.40 14.78 -15.68
CA GLY A 26 -4.45 13.75 -15.86
C GLY A 26 -5.30 13.82 -17.13
N GLY A 27 -5.03 14.77 -18.04
CA GLY A 27 -5.69 14.87 -19.33
C GLY A 27 -7.15 15.33 -19.23
N ARG A 28 -8.02 14.71 -20.05
CA ARG A 28 -9.42 15.14 -20.24
C ARG A 28 -10.21 15.08 -18.92
N LYS A 29 -10.83 16.20 -18.53
CA LYS A 29 -11.51 16.39 -17.23
C LYS A 29 -12.59 15.34 -16.89
N GLY A 30 -13.19 14.68 -17.89
CA GLY A 30 -14.26 13.71 -17.70
C GLY A 30 -13.85 12.47 -16.89
N ASP A 31 -12.59 12.04 -16.99
CA ASP A 31 -12.16 10.75 -16.41
C ASP A 31 -11.26 10.90 -15.18
N ILE A 32 -10.97 12.13 -14.74
CA ILE A 32 -10.01 12.40 -13.67
C ILE A 32 -10.48 11.78 -12.35
N GLY A 33 -11.76 11.93 -12.00
CA GLY A 33 -12.31 11.35 -10.77
C GLY A 33 -12.25 9.82 -10.77
N LEU A 34 -12.50 9.18 -11.92
CA LEU A 34 -12.41 7.74 -12.05
C LEU A 34 -10.95 7.24 -11.94
N LYS A 35 -10.00 7.96 -12.56
CA LYS A 35 -8.57 7.66 -12.45
C LYS A 35 -8.05 7.81 -11.01
N GLN A 36 -8.46 8.87 -10.32
CA GLN A 36 -8.11 9.09 -8.91
C GLN A 36 -8.70 8.00 -8.02
N LEU A 37 -9.95 7.61 -8.24
CA LEU A 37 -10.59 6.51 -7.51
C LEU A 37 -9.83 5.19 -7.70
N PHE A 38 -9.51 4.82 -8.94
CA PHE A 38 -8.75 3.60 -9.21
C PHE A 38 -7.35 3.64 -8.61
N ALA A 39 -6.63 4.75 -8.78
CA ALA A 39 -5.30 4.92 -8.19
C ALA A 39 -5.33 4.75 -6.65
N GLY A 40 -6.22 5.47 -5.98
CA GLY A 40 -6.36 5.41 -4.52
C GLY A 40 -6.78 4.03 -4.03
N LEU A 41 -7.72 3.38 -4.71
CA LEU A 41 -8.13 2.02 -4.36
C LEU A 41 -6.98 1.02 -4.54
N THR A 42 -6.20 1.12 -5.62
CA THR A 42 -5.04 0.25 -5.83
C THR A 42 -3.99 0.42 -4.74
N VAL A 43 -3.64 1.66 -4.39
CA VAL A 43 -2.65 1.94 -3.33
C VAL A 43 -3.16 1.44 -1.98
N PHE A 44 -4.44 1.66 -1.67
CA PHE A 44 -5.06 1.17 -0.44
C PHE A 44 -5.04 -0.36 -0.35
N CYS A 45 -5.46 -1.06 -1.42
CA CYS A 45 -5.44 -2.52 -1.45
C CYS A 45 -4.02 -3.09 -1.30
N ALA A 46 -3.03 -2.49 -1.96
CA ALA A 46 -1.64 -2.90 -1.85
C ALA A 46 -1.10 -2.68 -0.42
N TRP A 47 -1.37 -1.53 0.18
CA TRP A 47 -1.00 -1.25 1.57
C TRP A 47 -1.68 -2.22 2.54
N MET A 48 -2.97 -2.49 2.36
CA MET A 48 -3.75 -3.40 3.21
C MET A 48 -3.20 -4.82 3.15
N MET A 49 -2.91 -5.35 1.96
CA MET A 49 -2.30 -6.67 1.80
C MET A 49 -0.96 -6.76 2.53
N TRP A 50 -0.10 -5.77 2.34
CA TRP A 50 1.18 -5.69 3.04
C TRP A 50 1.01 -5.62 4.57
N ALA A 51 0.08 -4.79 5.07
CA ALA A 51 -0.16 -4.60 6.49
C ALA A 51 -0.64 -5.89 7.17
N ILE A 52 -1.55 -6.63 6.53
CA ILE A 52 -2.06 -7.90 7.06
C ILE A 52 -0.91 -8.92 7.20
N ILE A 53 -0.08 -9.07 6.18
CA ILE A 53 1.08 -9.98 6.20
C ILE A 53 2.06 -9.57 7.31
N TYR A 54 2.37 -8.28 7.42
CA TYR A 54 3.26 -7.77 8.47
C TYR A 54 2.74 -8.09 9.87
N ILE A 55 1.45 -7.82 10.13
CA ILE A 55 0.83 -8.06 11.44
C ILE A 55 0.80 -9.56 11.76
N ALA A 56 0.51 -10.41 10.79
CA ALA A 56 0.51 -11.86 10.97
C ALA A 56 1.88 -12.42 11.41
N GLN A 57 2.97 -11.71 11.10
CA GLN A 57 4.35 -12.10 11.43
C GLN A 57 4.89 -11.47 12.72
N LEU A 58 4.21 -10.49 13.34
CA LEU A 58 4.72 -9.79 14.54
C LEU A 58 4.84 -10.71 15.76
N HIS A 59 3.87 -11.59 15.97
CA HIS A 59 3.83 -12.54 17.08
C HIS A 59 3.34 -13.90 16.57
N PRO A 60 4.19 -14.66 15.86
CA PRO A 60 3.78 -15.91 15.24
C PRO A 60 3.46 -16.95 16.32
N LEU A 61 2.32 -17.64 16.17
CA LEU A 61 1.94 -18.75 17.04
C LEU A 61 2.62 -20.06 16.62
N ILE A 62 2.98 -20.19 15.34
CA ILE A 62 3.59 -21.37 14.75
C ILE A 62 5.03 -21.01 14.38
N GLN A 63 5.98 -21.81 14.85
CA GLN A 63 7.39 -21.69 14.50
C GLN A 63 7.76 -22.68 13.38
N PRO A 64 8.59 -22.28 12.41
CA PRO A 64 9.03 -23.19 11.36
C PRO A 64 9.82 -24.36 11.96
N GLN A 65 9.46 -25.59 11.57
CA GLN A 65 10.22 -26.80 11.90
C GLN A 65 11.14 -27.11 10.73
N LEU A 66 12.44 -27.18 10.99
CA LEU A 66 13.43 -27.54 9.99
C LEU A 66 13.80 -29.01 10.19
N ASN A 67 13.39 -29.89 9.29
CA ASN A 67 13.87 -31.28 9.28
C ASN A 67 15.07 -31.36 8.33
N ILE A 68 16.27 -31.42 8.90
CA ILE A 68 17.51 -31.66 8.15
C ILE A 68 17.82 -33.15 8.34
N ASP A 69 17.38 -33.98 7.40
CA ASP A 69 17.86 -35.36 7.22
C ASP A 69 18.94 -35.38 6.13
#